data_AF-A0A2G4SFR9-F1
#
_entry.id   AF-A0A2G4SFR9-F1
#
_cell.length_a   1.000
_cell.length_b   1.000
_cell.length_c   1.000
_cell.angle_alpha   90.00
_cell.angle_beta   90.00
_cell.angle_gamma   90.00
#
_symmetry.space_group_name_H-M   'P 1'
#
loop_
_entity.id
_entity.type
_entity.pdbx_description
1 polymer ?
#
loop_
_entity_poly.entity_id
_entity_poly.type
_entity_poly.pdbx_seq_one_letter_code
_entity_poly.pdbx_strand_id
1 'polypeptide(L)'
;MPRQSADEDSRPIGLKLARNNFFSFPKKENSVFKRSSVKEENRQSTTSTTSPTLPARSPFRIRDSQASRKSAQEVKRVTHTEEPYSSLSSSTSSITTLDDDLSQELENIWKIKSPKHHQIKSDVQHQDLFLQLLVSQAMIDAQDYQILSFEKLESLKERHDKLKVQVRNSVSKLELDKKIQETSHSLSQLASNRQSVLISRDEAMAADRKVAELSKQLKDLKVEESETQYRILEHTAGVLRLGLQQFEKKKASYPSRPISEIKSDIEQITNTLLTILKKHNIQQPSRTDTLGLLHCLEQHMERYQSQTKEIQSRLISMEEELGEKETSEKRQLQNEYIEVARLKALVAGMEIQFSKIQAQTAAFEQREQDLKKEIEQYREQVLTLRNEKERLERTVKRQTIVLDTEAKFEQQLEEQEQEYQAQLKEQAALLDKTARECERIKEEHDKLAATCQDLEWLVEGKSKGLDDRDVQISRLEAELRQGNMGQIQSEFALREAAWIEQSAAMEANFEGILKEFDRLTGTAMEFENDKANYERRIEMLTQEVKQLEASLQEEKTKNLGFDKVTDTPTTASLRKEFRKMINDMQLEHQRALEKEAEEKKQLEKQLKDLKHEREMARYERINKGVQTPLFIS
;
A
#
# COMPACT_ATOMS: atom_id res chain seq x y z
N MET A 1 38.14 43.89 66.14
CA MET A 1 37.49 43.61 64.84
C MET A 1 36.28 42.76 65.14
N PRO A 2 35.06 43.33 65.05
CA PRO A 2 33.91 42.92 65.88
C PRO A 2 33.36 41.56 65.42
N ARG A 3 33.19 40.53 66.27
CA ARG A 3 32.29 40.36 67.44
C ARG A 3 30.82 40.51 67.04
N GLN A 4 30.07 39.39 66.91
CA GLN A 4 29.24 38.74 67.96
C GLN A 4 28.03 39.63 68.32
N SER A 5 26.77 39.19 68.40
CA SER A 5 26.22 37.94 68.97
C SER A 5 24.67 37.97 68.90
N ALA A 6 24.06 36.77 68.90
CA ALA A 6 22.86 36.36 69.68
C ALA A 6 21.52 37.11 69.45
N ASP A 7 20.34 36.55 69.65
CA ASP A 7 19.73 35.24 69.90
C ASP A 7 18.23 35.56 69.80
N GLU A 8 17.36 34.65 69.36
CA GLU A 8 16.01 34.50 69.92
C GLU A 8 15.41 33.18 69.41
N ASP A 9 14.92 32.41 70.37
CA ASP A 9 14.49 31.03 70.31
C ASP A 9 12.98 30.99 70.01
N SER A 10 12.52 30.10 69.11
CA SER A 10 11.12 29.62 69.08
C SER A 10 11.01 28.31 68.29
N ARG A 11 10.96 27.20 69.04
CA ARG A 11 10.73 25.81 68.61
C ARG A 11 9.24 25.57 68.22
N PRO A 12 8.73 24.32 67.96
CA PRO A 12 9.34 23.00 67.60
C PRO A 12 8.58 22.24 66.46
N ILE A 13 9.00 20.97 66.21
CA ILE A 13 8.22 19.72 65.97
C ILE A 13 8.66 18.97 64.67
N GLY A 14 9.47 17.90 64.82
CA GLY A 14 9.09 16.52 64.43
C GLY A 14 9.61 16.13 63.03
N LEU A 15 10.05 14.93 62.67
CA LEU A 15 10.02 13.59 63.26
C LEU A 15 11.18 12.73 62.66
N LYS A 16 11.93 12.10 63.57
CA LYS A 16 12.48 10.74 63.57
C LYS A 16 12.94 10.05 62.26
N LEU A 17 14.25 9.73 62.28
CA LEU A 17 14.91 8.65 61.57
C LEU A 17 14.20 7.29 61.74
N ALA A 18 14.13 6.52 60.65
CA ALA A 18 14.11 5.07 60.69
C ALA A 18 15.28 4.53 59.84
N ARG A 19 16.28 3.96 60.53
CA ARG A 19 17.26 3.03 59.98
C ARG A 19 16.56 1.67 59.84
N ASN A 20 16.70 0.99 58.71
CA ASN A 20 16.68 -0.47 58.69
C ASN A 20 17.53 -1.02 57.53
N ASN A 21 18.60 -1.67 57.96
CA ASN A 21 19.55 -2.58 57.31
C ASN A 21 18.99 -3.44 56.16
N PHE A 22 19.72 -3.55 55.05
CA PHE A 22 19.83 -4.78 54.27
C PHE A 22 21.17 -4.82 53.50
N PHE A 23 21.77 -6.00 53.44
CA PHE A 23 23.00 -6.43 52.74
C PHE A 23 24.35 -6.35 53.47
N SER A 24 24.62 -7.42 54.21
CA SER A 24 25.94 -7.96 54.52
C SER A 24 26.30 -9.08 53.52
N PHE A 25 27.40 -8.96 52.77
CA PHE A 25 28.07 -10.07 52.09
C PHE A 25 29.36 -10.43 52.85
N PRO A 26 29.67 -11.73 53.05
CA PRO A 26 30.89 -12.13 53.73
C PRO A 26 32.09 -12.17 52.77
N LYS A 27 33.20 -11.59 53.23
CA LYS A 27 34.55 -11.84 52.75
C LYS A 27 34.97 -13.28 53.08
N LYS A 28 35.70 -13.94 52.18
CA LYS A 28 36.58 -15.08 52.51
C LYS A 28 37.91 -14.94 51.77
N GLU A 29 38.92 -15.46 52.45
CA GLU A 29 40.32 -15.11 52.40
C GLU A 29 41.16 -15.85 51.35
N ASN A 30 42.35 -15.27 51.16
CA ASN A 30 43.57 -15.77 50.53
C ASN A 30 43.90 -17.27 50.71
N SER A 31 44.40 -17.88 49.63
CA SER A 31 45.39 -18.96 49.70
C SER A 31 46.38 -18.91 48.52
N VAL A 32 47.50 -18.22 48.75
CA VAL A 32 48.91 -18.65 48.54
C VAL A 32 49.24 -19.72 47.47
N PHE A 33 50.09 -19.29 46.52
CA PHE A 33 51.18 -19.98 45.79
C PHE A 33 50.97 -21.38 45.17
N LYS A 34 51.19 -21.47 43.84
CA LYS A 34 52.38 -22.14 43.28
C LYS A 34 52.64 -21.76 41.81
N ARG A 35 53.91 -21.46 41.56
CA ARG A 35 54.54 -21.16 40.27
C ARG A 35 55.25 -22.44 39.79
N SER A 36 55.08 -22.84 38.54
CA SER A 36 56.07 -23.65 37.83
C SER A 36 55.93 -23.49 36.32
N SER A 37 57.04 -23.03 35.73
CA SER A 37 57.41 -23.03 34.32
C SER A 37 57.49 -24.45 33.74
N VAL A 38 57.33 -24.61 32.42
CA VAL A 38 58.32 -25.21 31.48
C VAL A 38 57.65 -25.70 30.17
N LYS A 39 58.16 -25.12 29.06
CA LYS A 39 58.45 -25.65 27.69
C LYS A 39 57.40 -26.43 26.87
N GLU A 40 57.05 -26.00 25.65
CA GLU A 40 57.82 -26.00 24.38
C GLU A 40 57.63 -27.34 23.62
N GLU A 41 56.94 -27.28 22.46
CA GLU A 41 57.25 -27.94 21.17
C GLU A 41 56.00 -28.31 20.36
N ASN A 42 55.85 -27.59 19.25
CA ASN A 42 55.87 -28.10 17.87
C ASN A 42 54.98 -29.33 17.52
N ARG A 43 54.00 -29.14 16.64
CA ARG A 43 53.98 -29.80 15.31
C ARG A 43 52.80 -29.36 14.44
N GLN A 44 53.14 -29.01 13.20
CA GLN A 44 52.25 -28.92 12.06
C GLN A 44 51.86 -30.33 11.57
N SER A 45 50.75 -30.34 10.82
CA SER A 45 50.51 -31.15 9.60
C SER A 45 49.51 -32.32 9.67
N THR A 46 48.47 -32.13 8.85
CA THR A 46 47.96 -33.03 7.80
C THR A 46 46.84 -34.04 8.07
N THR A 47 45.85 -33.97 7.16
CA THR A 47 45.01 -35.04 6.56
C THR A 47 43.98 -35.71 7.47
N SER A 48 42.80 -36.16 7.04
CA SER A 48 41.90 -35.97 5.90
C SER A 48 40.73 -36.95 6.16
N THR A 49 39.60 -36.73 5.50
CA THR A 49 38.57 -37.75 5.19
C THR A 49 37.65 -38.27 6.31
N THR A 50 36.35 -38.04 6.13
CA THR A 50 35.29 -39.06 5.91
C THR A 50 33.96 -38.67 6.57
N SER A 51 32.99 -38.27 5.75
CA SER A 51 31.57 -38.45 6.08
C SER A 51 31.21 -39.92 5.88
N PRO A 52 30.21 -40.46 6.60
CA PRO A 52 29.01 -40.92 5.89
C PRO A 52 27.67 -40.79 6.65
N THR A 53 26.64 -40.42 5.89
CA THR A 53 25.36 -41.15 5.72
C THR A 53 24.22 -41.03 6.77
N LEU A 54 23.13 -40.38 6.33
CA LEU A 54 21.73 -40.57 6.77
C LEU A 54 21.20 -41.94 6.30
N PRO A 55 20.18 -42.53 6.96
CA PRO A 55 18.82 -42.54 6.38
C PRO A 55 17.73 -42.48 7.49
N ALA A 56 16.55 -41.84 7.40
CA ALA A 56 15.46 -41.75 6.42
C ALA A 56 14.15 -42.31 7.04
N ARG A 57 13.02 -41.71 6.61
CA ARG A 57 11.58 -42.10 6.74
C ARG A 57 10.90 -41.67 8.06
N SER A 58 9.87 -40.79 8.08
CA SER A 58 8.56 -40.74 7.35
C SER A 58 7.72 -42.02 7.57
N PRO A 59 6.36 -42.08 7.48
CA PRO A 59 5.50 -41.36 6.50
C PRO A 59 4.03 -41.05 6.95
N PHE A 60 3.27 -40.53 5.98
CA PHE A 60 1.79 -40.50 5.81
C PHE A 60 1.03 -39.25 6.27
N ARG A 61 0.07 -38.70 5.50
CA ARG A 61 -0.24 -38.58 4.05
C ARG A 61 -1.66 -37.98 4.02
N ILE A 62 -1.98 -37.28 2.92
CA ILE A 62 -3.26 -37.18 2.17
C ILE A 62 -3.43 -35.70 1.77
N ARG A 63 -3.14 -35.34 0.50
CA ARG A 63 -4.05 -35.34 -0.68
C ARG A 63 -4.90 -34.05 -0.67
N ASP A 64 -5.04 -33.26 -1.73
CA ASP A 64 -5.30 -33.53 -3.15
C ASP A 64 -5.07 -32.20 -3.92
N SER A 65 -4.50 -32.18 -5.13
CA SER A 65 -5.17 -32.18 -6.45
C SER A 65 -4.93 -30.89 -7.26
N GLN A 66 -4.63 -31.10 -8.54
CA GLN A 66 -4.41 -30.12 -9.60
C GLN A 66 -5.71 -29.70 -10.31
N ALA A 67 -5.63 -28.66 -11.15
CA ALA A 67 -6.39 -28.37 -12.40
C ALA A 67 -6.84 -26.89 -12.45
N SER A 68 -6.43 -26.07 -13.43
CA SER A 68 -6.78 -26.04 -14.87
C SER A 68 -8.18 -25.48 -15.16
N ARG A 69 -8.22 -24.27 -15.76
CA ARG A 69 -9.19 -23.60 -16.67
C ARG A 69 -8.72 -22.13 -16.76
N LYS A 70 -8.18 -21.60 -17.85
CA LYS A 70 -8.73 -21.28 -19.20
C LYS A 70 -10.08 -20.53 -19.19
N SER A 71 -10.00 -19.37 -19.85
CA SER A 71 -10.97 -18.45 -20.48
C SER A 71 -12.09 -17.71 -19.70
N ALA A 72 -11.96 -16.38 -19.78
CA ALA A 72 -12.96 -15.34 -20.11
C ALA A 72 -13.67 -14.51 -19.00
N GLN A 73 -13.36 -13.22 -19.10
CA GLN A 73 -14.12 -11.98 -18.81
C GLN A 73 -14.35 -11.46 -17.38
N GLU A 74 -13.60 -10.38 -17.10
CA GLU A 74 -14.12 -9.04 -16.75
C GLU A 74 -14.76 -8.81 -15.37
N VAL A 75 -14.08 -8.06 -14.50
CA VAL A 75 -14.40 -6.66 -14.12
C VAL A 75 -13.52 -6.26 -12.92
N LYS A 76 -12.91 -5.08 -13.06
CA LYS A 76 -11.98 -4.40 -12.16
C LYS A 76 -12.59 -4.12 -10.77
N ARG A 77 -11.82 -4.36 -9.70
CA ARG A 77 -11.91 -3.56 -8.47
C ARG A 77 -10.56 -3.49 -7.76
N VAL A 78 -9.92 -2.34 -7.90
CA VAL A 78 -8.72 -1.95 -7.15
C VAL A 78 -9.19 -1.20 -5.90
N THR A 79 -8.81 -1.70 -4.72
CA THR A 79 -8.89 -0.98 -3.45
C THR A 79 -7.53 -0.34 -3.18
N HIS A 80 -7.49 0.99 -3.23
CA HIS A 80 -6.35 1.81 -2.83
C HIS A 80 -6.47 2.20 -1.35
N THR A 81 -5.40 1.90 -0.63
CA THR A 81 -4.68 2.74 0.35
C THR A 81 -5.26 4.14 0.66
N GLU A 82 -5.51 4.36 1.95
CA GLU A 82 -5.61 5.66 2.65
C GLU A 82 -4.22 6.32 2.71
N GLU A 83 -4.10 7.64 2.50
CA GLU A 83 -4.08 8.78 3.46
C GLU A 83 -3.64 10.04 2.62
N PRO A 84 -3.64 11.32 3.08
CA PRO A 84 -4.27 11.99 4.23
C PRO A 84 -5.01 13.35 3.89
N TYR A 85 -5.85 13.80 4.85
CA TYR A 85 -6.15 15.17 5.36
C TYR A 85 -5.57 16.42 4.63
N SER A 86 -6.18 17.62 4.52
CA SER A 86 -7.38 18.26 5.09
C SER A 86 -7.54 19.68 4.48
N SER A 87 -8.80 20.14 4.42
CA SER A 87 -9.34 21.51 4.69
C SER A 87 -8.89 22.74 3.91
N LEU A 88 -9.88 23.48 3.37
CA LEU A 88 -10.00 24.95 3.33
C LEU A 88 -11.53 25.32 3.25
N SER A 89 -12.11 25.88 4.32
CA SER A 89 -12.61 27.29 4.47
C SER A 89 -13.63 27.74 3.40
N SER A 90 -14.93 27.86 3.70
CA SER A 90 -15.62 29.06 4.24
C SER A 90 -15.15 30.43 3.73
N SER A 91 -15.94 30.93 2.77
CA SER A 91 -16.48 32.30 2.63
C SER A 91 -15.53 33.50 2.56
N THR A 92 -15.52 34.14 1.39
CA THR A 92 -15.62 35.60 1.27
C THR A 92 -16.62 35.96 0.17
N SER A 93 -17.48 36.92 0.50
CA SER A 93 -18.57 37.43 -0.31
C SER A 93 -18.19 38.73 -1.01
N SER A 94 -18.85 38.95 -2.15
CA SER A 94 -19.21 40.26 -2.72
C SER A 94 -18.21 40.93 -3.65
N ILE A 95 -18.52 40.91 -4.95
CA ILE A 95 -18.46 42.04 -5.90
C ILE A 95 -19.17 41.59 -7.18
N THR A 96 -20.29 42.26 -7.55
CA THR A 96 -20.77 42.62 -8.91
C THR A 96 -22.27 42.97 -8.90
N THR A 97 -22.65 44.12 -8.34
CA THR A 97 -24.04 44.62 -8.30
C THR A 97 -24.46 45.40 -9.55
N LEU A 98 -23.95 45.07 -10.74
CA LEU A 98 -24.31 45.77 -11.99
C LEU A 98 -24.62 44.84 -13.17
N ASP A 99 -24.23 43.57 -13.10
CA ASP A 99 -24.58 42.55 -14.12
C ASP A 99 -25.94 41.88 -13.87
N ASP A 100 -26.51 42.07 -12.67
CA ASP A 100 -27.79 41.50 -12.27
C ASP A 100 -29.00 42.14 -12.96
N ASP A 101 -28.95 43.43 -13.31
CA ASP A 101 -30.11 44.15 -13.88
C ASP A 101 -30.35 43.81 -15.36
N LEU A 102 -29.29 43.48 -16.12
CA LEU A 102 -29.42 42.98 -17.49
C LEU A 102 -29.86 41.51 -17.50
N SER A 103 -29.30 40.72 -16.58
CA SER A 103 -29.64 39.32 -16.40
C SER A 103 -31.10 39.16 -15.98
N GLN A 104 -31.60 40.02 -15.10
CA GLN A 104 -32.99 40.01 -14.66
C GLN A 104 -33.98 40.50 -15.73
N GLU A 105 -33.62 41.48 -16.57
CA GLU A 105 -34.47 41.90 -17.71
C GLU A 105 -34.52 40.84 -18.82
N LEU A 106 -33.40 40.17 -19.12
CA LEU A 106 -33.37 39.03 -20.06
C LEU A 106 -34.11 37.80 -19.50
N GLU A 107 -34.01 37.55 -18.20
CA GLU A 107 -34.72 36.47 -17.53
C GLU A 107 -36.24 36.71 -17.46
N ASN A 108 -36.68 37.98 -17.46
CA ASN A 108 -38.09 38.32 -17.53
C ASN A 108 -38.70 38.09 -18.93
N ILE A 109 -37.91 38.14 -20.00
CA ILE A 109 -38.34 37.77 -21.37
C ILE A 109 -38.36 36.23 -21.52
N TRP A 110 -37.40 35.53 -20.90
CA TRP A 110 -37.32 34.06 -20.91
C TRP A 110 -38.32 33.36 -19.98
N LYS A 111 -39.06 34.11 -19.13
CA LYS A 111 -40.11 33.58 -18.24
C LYS A 111 -41.48 33.40 -18.91
N ILE A 112 -41.69 33.85 -20.15
CA ILE A 112 -42.81 33.36 -20.97
C ILE A 112 -42.35 32.06 -21.63
N LYS A 113 -42.75 30.96 -21.00
CA LYS A 113 -42.28 29.62 -21.27
C LYS A 113 -42.66 29.15 -22.69
N SER A 114 -41.70 29.19 -23.61
CA SER A 114 -41.68 28.27 -24.74
C SER A 114 -41.34 26.87 -24.21
N PRO A 115 -42.11 25.82 -24.55
CA PRO A 115 -41.70 24.45 -24.26
C PRO A 115 -40.44 24.18 -25.07
N LYS A 116 -39.36 23.73 -24.42
CA LYS A 116 -38.14 23.32 -25.11
C LYS A 116 -38.50 22.25 -26.14
N HIS A 117 -38.50 22.65 -27.41
CA HIS A 117 -38.40 21.76 -28.55
C HIS A 117 -37.11 20.96 -28.32
N HIS A 118 -37.25 19.74 -27.80
CA HIS A 118 -36.25 18.73 -28.06
C HIS A 118 -36.23 18.61 -29.57
N GLN A 119 -35.17 19.12 -30.20
CA GLN A 119 -34.83 18.59 -31.50
C GLN A 119 -34.75 17.08 -31.31
N ILE A 120 -35.63 16.37 -32.00
CA ILE A 120 -35.56 14.93 -32.16
C ILE A 120 -34.26 14.67 -32.94
N LYS A 121 -33.16 14.62 -32.21
CA LYS A 121 -32.06 13.72 -32.49
C LYS A 121 -32.27 12.59 -31.50
N SER A 122 -32.87 11.52 -32.01
CA SER A 122 -32.98 10.23 -31.33
C SER A 122 -31.56 9.67 -31.16
N ASP A 123 -30.88 10.15 -30.14
CA ASP A 123 -29.84 9.37 -29.50
C ASP A 123 -29.98 9.64 -28.01
N VAL A 124 -31.01 9.01 -27.42
CA VAL A 124 -31.10 8.83 -25.98
C VAL A 124 -29.89 7.99 -25.64
N GLN A 125 -28.80 8.65 -25.26
CA GLN A 125 -27.60 7.95 -24.83
C GLN A 125 -28.03 6.96 -23.76
N HIS A 126 -27.69 5.67 -23.93
CA HIS A 126 -27.98 4.63 -22.94
C HIS A 126 -27.59 5.05 -21.51
N GLN A 127 -26.60 5.93 -21.40
CA GLN A 127 -26.12 6.56 -20.18
C GLN A 127 -27.13 7.50 -19.51
N ASP A 128 -27.94 8.25 -20.26
CA ASP A 128 -29.01 9.11 -19.72
C ASP A 128 -30.19 8.29 -19.25
N LEU A 129 -30.56 7.22 -19.98
CA LEU A 129 -31.59 6.29 -19.55
C LEU A 129 -31.15 5.48 -18.32
N PHE A 130 -29.89 5.05 -18.30
CA PHE A 130 -29.28 4.36 -17.15
C PHE A 130 -29.19 5.28 -15.94
N LEU A 131 -28.75 6.54 -16.12
CA LEU A 131 -28.71 7.53 -15.05
C LEU A 131 -30.12 7.84 -14.53
N GLN A 132 -31.10 7.99 -15.42
CA GLN A 132 -32.48 8.21 -15.02
C GLN A 132 -33.08 6.99 -14.30
N LEU A 133 -32.72 5.77 -14.72
CA LEU A 133 -33.09 4.55 -14.02
C LEU A 133 -32.43 4.48 -12.64
N LEU A 134 -31.14 4.80 -12.54
CA LEU A 134 -30.40 4.82 -11.28
C LEU A 134 -30.94 5.88 -10.31
N VAL A 135 -31.30 7.06 -10.83
CA VAL A 135 -31.95 8.11 -10.05
C VAL A 135 -33.34 7.67 -9.61
N SER A 136 -34.12 7.03 -10.48
CA SER A 136 -35.44 6.49 -10.11
C SER A 136 -35.34 5.38 -9.07
N GLN A 137 -34.32 4.51 -9.17
CA GLN A 137 -34.05 3.46 -8.19
C GLN A 137 -33.61 4.08 -6.86
N ALA A 138 -32.70 5.07 -6.89
CA ALA A 138 -32.28 5.81 -5.70
C ALA A 138 -33.44 6.58 -5.05
N MET A 139 -34.42 7.06 -5.83
CA MET A 139 -35.65 7.68 -5.31
C MET A 139 -36.56 6.67 -4.62
N ILE A 140 -36.65 5.45 -5.16
CA ILE A 140 -37.41 4.33 -4.56
C ILE A 140 -36.69 3.85 -3.29
N ASP A 141 -35.38 3.64 -3.33
CA ASP A 141 -34.58 3.21 -2.18
C ASP A 141 -34.61 4.27 -1.07
N ALA A 142 -34.63 5.56 -1.44
CA ALA A 142 -34.75 6.65 -0.50
C ALA A 142 -36.17 6.91 0.01
N GLN A 143 -37.16 6.10 -0.40
CA GLN A 143 -38.57 6.28 -0.02
C GLN A 143 -38.79 6.10 1.50
N ASP A 144 -38.04 5.20 2.13
CA ASP A 144 -38.23 4.82 3.53
C ASP A 144 -37.32 5.58 4.51
N TYR A 145 -36.42 6.44 4.01
CA TYR A 145 -35.51 7.19 4.87
C TYR A 145 -36.23 8.31 5.63
N GLN A 146 -36.06 8.30 6.96
CA GLN A 146 -36.69 9.25 7.86
C GLN A 146 -35.99 10.61 7.81
N ILE A 147 -36.74 11.69 7.54
CA ILE A 147 -36.22 13.05 7.63
C ILE A 147 -36.23 13.46 9.12
N LEU A 148 -35.07 13.40 9.76
CA LEU A 148 -34.83 13.93 11.10
C LEU A 148 -35.04 15.45 11.16
N SER A 149 -35.45 15.95 12.32
CA SER A 149 -35.52 17.40 12.58
C SER A 149 -34.12 18.01 12.67
N PHE A 150 -34.02 19.32 12.41
CA PHE A 150 -32.75 20.07 12.44
C PHE A 150 -31.96 19.87 13.75
N GLU A 151 -32.64 19.95 14.90
CA GLU A 151 -32.04 19.75 16.23
C GLU A 151 -31.48 18.33 16.42
N LYS A 152 -32.22 17.31 15.95
CA LYS A 152 -31.75 15.93 16.00
C LYS A 152 -30.55 15.72 15.07
N LEU A 153 -30.57 16.31 13.87
CA LEU A 153 -29.45 16.22 12.93
C LEU A 153 -28.19 16.88 13.49
N GLU A 154 -28.32 18.06 14.10
CA GLU A 154 -27.20 18.79 14.69
C GLU A 154 -26.61 18.02 15.88
N SER A 155 -27.45 17.47 16.76
CA SER A 155 -27.00 16.60 17.86
C SER A 155 -26.33 15.31 17.36
N LEU A 156 -26.79 14.76 16.23
CA LEU A 156 -26.24 13.55 15.63
C LEU A 156 -24.91 13.82 14.93
N LYS A 157 -24.77 14.99 14.29
CA LYS A 157 -23.52 15.48 13.70
C LYS A 157 -22.48 15.75 14.78
N GLU A 158 -22.85 16.42 15.86
CA GLU A 158 -21.97 16.65 17.01
C GLU A 158 -21.54 15.32 17.65
N ARG A 159 -22.46 14.35 17.78
CA ARG A 159 -22.11 12.99 18.24
C ARG A 159 -21.16 12.30 17.27
N HIS A 160 -21.36 12.40 15.96
CA HIS A 160 -20.46 11.83 14.96
C HIS A 160 -19.06 12.45 15.03
N ASP A 161 -18.96 13.78 15.16
CA ASP A 161 -17.66 14.46 15.30
C ASP A 161 -16.94 14.05 16.59
N LYS A 162 -17.67 13.91 17.71
CA LYS A 162 -17.13 13.38 18.98
C LYS A 162 -16.67 11.93 18.84
N LEU A 163 -17.48 11.06 18.22
CA LEU A 163 -17.13 9.65 17.97
C LEU A 163 -15.90 9.55 17.07
N LYS A 164 -15.80 10.35 16.01
CA LYS A 164 -14.65 10.38 15.10
C LYS A 164 -13.35 10.81 15.80
N VAL A 165 -13.43 11.75 16.75
CA VAL A 165 -12.29 12.10 17.61
C VAL A 165 -11.93 10.94 18.55
N GLN A 166 -12.93 10.30 19.16
CA GLN A 166 -12.72 9.15 20.05
C GLN A 166 -12.13 7.94 19.34
N VAL A 167 -12.56 7.66 18.10
CA VAL A 167 -12.02 6.60 17.25
C VAL A 167 -10.55 6.89 16.94
N ARG A 168 -10.21 8.09 16.47
CA ARG A 168 -8.80 8.48 16.22
C ARG A 168 -7.93 8.32 17.46
N ASN A 169 -8.39 8.82 18.61
CA ASN A 169 -7.65 8.67 19.87
C ASN A 169 -7.49 7.19 20.28
N SER A 170 -8.51 6.36 20.05
CA SER A 170 -8.47 4.93 20.36
C SER A 170 -7.57 4.14 19.40
N VAL A 171 -7.51 4.54 18.12
CA VAL A 171 -6.55 4.00 17.14
C VAL A 171 -5.12 4.30 17.58
N SER A 172 -4.80 5.56 17.88
CA SER A 172 -3.46 5.93 18.35
C SER A 172 -3.09 5.23 19.66
N LYS A 173 -4.04 5.07 20.60
CA LYS A 173 -3.83 4.31 21.84
C LYS A 173 -3.55 2.83 21.57
N LEU A 174 -4.29 2.20 20.65
CA LEU A 174 -4.09 0.81 20.26
C LEU A 174 -2.72 0.62 19.59
N GLU A 175 -2.27 1.55 18.75
CA GLU A 175 -0.94 1.49 18.12
C GLU A 175 0.18 1.56 19.15
N LEU A 176 0.07 2.46 20.14
CA LEU A 176 1.04 2.54 21.22
C LEU A 176 1.05 1.26 22.07
N ASP A 177 -0.12 0.73 22.42
CA ASP A 177 -0.20 -0.51 23.20
C ASP A 177 0.25 -1.75 22.39
N LYS A 178 0.09 -1.78 21.06
CA LYS A 178 0.70 -2.80 20.18
C LYS A 178 2.23 -2.73 20.18
N LYS A 179 2.80 -1.52 20.14
CA LYS A 179 4.26 -1.35 20.27
C LYS A 179 4.73 -1.82 21.65
N ILE A 180 3.99 -1.54 22.72
CA ILE A 180 4.29 -2.04 24.07
C ILE A 180 4.18 -3.58 24.13
N GLN A 181 3.22 -4.16 23.42
CA GLN A 181 3.08 -5.61 23.30
C GLN A 181 4.30 -6.24 22.61
N GLU A 182 4.76 -5.66 21.50
CA GLU A 182 5.95 -6.12 20.77
C GLU A 182 7.23 -6.00 21.60
N THR A 183 7.39 -4.88 22.34
CA THR A 183 8.53 -4.70 23.25
C THR A 183 8.45 -5.66 24.43
N SER A 184 7.26 -5.91 24.99
CA SER A 184 7.06 -6.87 26.08
C SER A 184 7.35 -8.30 25.63
N HIS A 185 6.95 -8.69 24.41
CA HIS A 185 7.32 -9.98 23.82
C HIS A 185 8.82 -10.09 23.58
N SER A 186 9.46 -9.03 23.09
CA SER A 186 10.92 -8.99 22.87
C SER A 186 11.68 -9.11 24.19
N LEU A 187 11.23 -8.43 25.25
CA LEU A 187 11.78 -8.53 26.59
C LEU A 187 11.55 -9.92 27.21
N SER A 188 10.37 -10.52 27.00
CA SER A 188 10.09 -11.89 27.44
C SER A 188 10.99 -12.92 26.76
N GLN A 189 11.42 -12.69 25.52
CA GLN A 189 12.35 -13.58 24.80
C GLN A 189 13.80 -13.43 25.28
N LEU A 190 14.17 -12.24 25.78
CA LEU A 190 15.53 -11.92 26.24
C LEU A 190 15.76 -12.18 27.73
N ALA A 191 14.71 -12.38 28.53
CA ALA A 191 14.84 -12.69 29.95
C ALA A 191 15.59 -14.02 30.15
N SER A 192 16.70 -14.00 30.90
CA SER A 192 17.59 -15.16 31.09
C SER A 192 17.36 -15.90 32.43
N ASN A 193 16.85 -15.21 33.44
CA ASN A 193 16.56 -15.78 34.75
C ASN A 193 15.15 -16.37 34.77
N ARG A 194 14.98 -17.61 35.26
CA ARG A 194 13.69 -18.33 35.32
C ARG A 194 12.57 -17.51 35.99
N GLN A 195 12.89 -16.74 37.03
CA GLN A 195 11.92 -15.87 37.70
C GLN A 195 11.59 -14.61 36.88
N SER A 196 12.59 -14.05 36.18
CA SER A 196 12.40 -12.93 35.25
C SER A 196 11.58 -13.34 34.02
N VAL A 197 11.78 -14.56 33.50
CA VAL A 197 11.03 -15.11 32.37
C VAL A 197 9.55 -15.22 32.70
N LEU A 198 9.20 -15.70 33.90
CA LEU A 198 7.80 -15.81 34.33
C LEU A 198 7.14 -14.44 34.46
N ILE A 199 7.81 -13.47 35.09
CA ILE A 199 7.29 -12.11 35.26
C ILE A 199 7.12 -11.42 33.90
N SER A 200 8.14 -11.44 33.04
CA SER A 200 8.06 -10.82 31.71
C SER A 200 7.05 -11.52 30.79
N ARG A 201 6.83 -12.83 30.95
CA ARG A 201 5.78 -13.55 30.24
C ARG A 201 4.38 -13.16 30.74
N ASP A 202 4.20 -13.00 32.04
CA ASP A 202 2.93 -12.54 32.63
C ASP A 202 2.63 -11.09 32.21
N GLU A 203 3.64 -10.23 32.14
CA GLU A 203 3.55 -8.85 31.62
C GLU A 203 3.20 -8.83 30.13
N ALA A 204 3.80 -9.69 29.30
CA ALA A 204 3.46 -9.82 27.89
C ALA A 204 2.01 -10.32 27.69
N MET A 205 1.57 -11.29 28.49
CA MET A 205 0.18 -11.77 28.49
C MET A 205 -0.81 -10.68 28.95
N ALA A 206 -0.42 -9.81 29.88
CA ALA A 206 -1.24 -8.67 30.29
C ALA A 206 -1.35 -7.62 29.16
N ALA A 207 -0.25 -7.36 28.44
CA ALA A 207 -0.25 -6.50 27.26
C ALA A 207 -1.14 -7.06 26.14
N ASP A 208 -1.08 -8.37 25.87
CA ASP A 208 -1.95 -9.06 24.90
C ASP A 208 -3.43 -8.87 25.22
N ARG A 209 -3.82 -9.04 26.49
CA ARG A 209 -5.22 -8.84 26.95
C ARG A 209 -5.66 -7.39 26.76
N LYS A 210 -4.80 -6.43 27.07
CA LYS A 210 -5.08 -5.00 26.93
C LYS A 210 -5.26 -4.59 25.46
N VAL A 211 -4.42 -5.11 24.57
CA VAL A 211 -4.54 -4.89 23.12
C VAL A 211 -5.83 -5.50 22.58
N ALA A 212 -6.20 -6.70 23.03
CA ALA A 212 -7.47 -7.33 22.64
C ALA A 212 -8.69 -6.51 23.10
N GLU A 213 -8.66 -5.98 24.33
CA GLU A 213 -9.72 -5.12 24.86
C GLU A 213 -9.83 -3.80 24.10
N LEU A 214 -8.72 -3.11 23.85
CA LEU A 214 -8.71 -1.88 23.05
C LEU A 214 -9.12 -2.11 21.61
N SER A 215 -8.75 -3.25 21.02
CA SER A 215 -9.18 -3.61 19.66
C SER A 215 -10.69 -3.85 19.61
N LYS A 216 -11.27 -4.46 20.65
CA LYS A 216 -12.72 -4.63 20.76
C LYS A 216 -13.43 -3.28 20.91
N GLN A 217 -12.98 -2.44 21.84
CA GLN A 217 -13.54 -1.09 22.05
C GLN A 217 -13.46 -0.25 20.77
N LEU A 218 -12.36 -0.34 20.00
CA LEU A 218 -12.22 0.34 18.73
C LEU A 218 -13.23 -0.16 17.68
N LYS A 219 -13.49 -1.47 17.60
CA LYS A 219 -14.49 -2.02 16.69
C LYS A 219 -15.89 -1.53 17.05
N ASP A 220 -16.24 -1.57 18.33
CA ASP A 220 -17.54 -1.11 18.83
C ASP A 220 -17.73 0.39 18.53
N LEU A 221 -16.74 1.23 18.80
CA LEU A 221 -16.77 2.67 18.48
C LEU A 221 -16.86 2.94 16.97
N LYS A 222 -16.17 2.14 16.13
CA LYS A 222 -16.23 2.29 14.67
C LYS A 222 -17.59 1.88 14.10
N VAL A 223 -18.23 0.87 14.68
CA VAL A 223 -19.61 0.50 14.34
C VAL A 223 -20.54 1.65 14.70
N GLU A 224 -20.45 2.22 15.91
CA GLU A 224 -21.27 3.39 16.29
C GLU A 224 -21.02 4.62 15.40
N GLU A 225 -19.77 4.90 15.03
CA GLU A 225 -19.43 5.97 14.09
C GLU A 225 -20.11 5.74 12.73
N SER A 226 -20.02 4.53 12.19
CA SER A 226 -20.64 4.18 10.91
C SER A 226 -22.16 4.28 10.97
N GLU A 227 -22.80 3.80 12.05
CA GLU A 227 -24.25 3.88 12.23
C GLU A 227 -24.73 5.34 12.31
N THR A 228 -24.00 6.21 13.02
CA THR A 228 -24.33 7.65 13.06
C THR A 228 -24.15 8.31 11.69
N GLN A 229 -23.12 7.93 10.94
CA GLN A 229 -22.90 8.39 9.57
C GLN A 229 -24.01 7.93 8.62
N TYR A 230 -24.42 6.66 8.69
CA TYR A 230 -25.53 6.12 7.91
C TYR A 230 -26.81 6.90 8.17
N ARG A 231 -27.16 7.18 9.43
CA ARG A 231 -28.34 7.99 9.77
C ARG A 231 -28.28 9.43 9.25
N ILE A 232 -27.10 10.05 9.22
CA ILE A 232 -26.91 11.37 8.59
C ILE A 232 -27.14 11.26 7.08
N LEU A 233 -26.60 10.21 6.44
CA LEU A 233 -26.75 9.98 5.00
C LEU A 233 -28.21 9.68 4.61
N GLU A 234 -28.92 8.86 5.39
CA GLU A 234 -30.36 8.59 5.23
C GLU A 234 -31.16 9.91 5.25
N HIS A 235 -30.88 10.79 6.22
CA HIS A 235 -31.49 12.11 6.25
C HIS A 235 -31.16 12.93 4.99
N THR A 236 -29.90 12.96 4.55
CA THR A 236 -29.52 13.71 3.33
C THR A 236 -30.21 13.18 2.08
N ALA A 237 -30.32 11.85 1.94
CA ALA A 237 -31.02 11.21 0.83
C ALA A 237 -32.53 11.52 0.86
N GLY A 238 -33.15 11.50 2.04
CA GLY A 238 -34.56 11.89 2.24
C GLY A 238 -34.84 13.35 1.89
N VAL A 239 -33.94 14.28 2.25
CA VAL A 239 -34.04 15.71 1.90
C VAL A 239 -33.88 15.92 0.39
N LEU A 240 -32.91 15.25 -0.24
CA LEU A 240 -32.68 15.34 -1.69
C LEU A 240 -33.89 14.81 -2.49
N ARG A 241 -34.48 13.70 -2.06
CA ARG A 241 -35.73 13.17 -2.65
C ARG A 241 -36.87 14.19 -2.57
N LEU A 242 -37.05 14.82 -1.41
CA LEU A 242 -38.08 15.85 -1.22
C LEU A 242 -37.84 17.05 -2.14
N GLY A 243 -36.58 17.47 -2.31
CA GLY A 243 -36.19 18.51 -3.27
C GLY A 243 -36.57 18.16 -4.70
N LEU A 244 -36.18 16.98 -5.19
CA LEU A 244 -36.48 16.51 -6.55
C LEU A 244 -37.99 16.40 -6.81
N GLN A 245 -38.76 15.88 -5.86
CA GLN A 245 -40.22 15.78 -5.98
C GLN A 245 -40.89 17.16 -6.11
N GLN A 246 -40.36 18.19 -5.44
CA GLN A 246 -40.84 19.56 -5.59
C GLN A 246 -40.51 20.14 -6.99
N PHE A 247 -39.36 19.78 -7.55
CA PHE A 247 -38.98 20.17 -8.92
C PHE A 247 -39.86 19.51 -9.98
N GLU A 248 -40.21 18.23 -9.82
CA GLU A 248 -41.11 17.52 -10.74
C GLU A 248 -42.53 18.09 -10.72
N LYS A 249 -43.08 18.39 -9.53
CA LYS A 249 -44.40 19.02 -9.37
C LYS A 249 -44.46 20.41 -10.02
N LYS A 250 -43.38 21.19 -9.97
CA LYS A 250 -43.29 22.49 -10.66
C LYS A 250 -43.19 22.37 -12.19
N LYS A 251 -42.75 21.23 -12.72
CA LYS A 251 -42.58 21.01 -14.17
C LYS A 251 -43.92 20.73 -14.89
N ALA A 252 -44.94 20.24 -14.17
CA ALA A 252 -46.23 19.79 -14.72
C ALA A 252 -47.30 20.89 -14.98
N SER A 253 -47.05 22.16 -14.60
CA SER A 253 -48.10 23.21 -14.62
C SER A 253 -47.86 24.29 -15.68
N TYR A 254 -48.05 24.02 -16.97
CA TYR A 254 -48.21 25.07 -18.00
C TYR A 254 -49.16 24.62 -19.14
N PRO A 255 -50.27 25.34 -19.41
CA PRO A 255 -51.14 25.11 -20.57
C PRO A 255 -50.72 25.98 -21.78
N SER A 256 -50.81 25.41 -22.97
CA SER A 256 -50.41 26.00 -24.27
C SER A 256 -51.39 27.06 -24.79
N ARG A 257 -50.89 28.13 -25.44
CA ARG A 257 -51.67 29.22 -26.08
C ARG A 257 -51.45 29.31 -27.61
N PRO A 258 -52.40 29.89 -28.40
CA PRO A 258 -52.35 29.89 -29.87
C PRO A 258 -51.84 31.20 -30.54
N ILE A 259 -50.82 31.03 -31.40
CA ILE A 259 -50.36 31.67 -32.66
C ILE A 259 -50.69 33.14 -33.07
N SER A 260 -51.75 33.83 -32.62
CA SER A 260 -51.98 35.24 -33.03
C SER A 260 -51.20 36.28 -32.22
N GLU A 261 -50.80 35.93 -31.00
CA GLU A 261 -49.94 36.77 -30.14
C GLU A 261 -48.50 36.87 -30.70
N ILE A 262 -48.04 35.87 -31.46
CA ILE A 262 -46.65 35.74 -31.95
C ILE A 262 -46.18 36.95 -32.78
N LYS A 263 -47.05 37.62 -33.54
CA LYS A 263 -46.65 38.81 -34.32
C LYS A 263 -46.50 40.07 -33.47
N SER A 264 -47.42 40.28 -32.52
CA SER A 264 -47.30 41.35 -31.51
C SER A 264 -46.09 41.09 -30.61
N ASP A 265 -45.83 39.83 -30.28
CA ASP A 265 -44.67 39.42 -29.49
C ASP A 265 -43.38 39.68 -30.25
N ILE A 266 -43.32 39.43 -31.57
CA ILE A 266 -42.14 39.74 -32.38
C ILE A 266 -41.86 41.26 -32.40
N GLU A 267 -42.88 42.12 -32.48
CA GLU A 267 -42.74 43.58 -32.41
C GLU A 267 -42.40 44.10 -31.01
N GLN A 268 -42.87 43.43 -29.95
CA GLN A 268 -42.46 43.73 -28.59
C GLN A 268 -41.02 43.26 -28.34
N ILE A 269 -40.62 42.12 -28.92
CA ILE A 269 -39.26 41.59 -28.88
C ILE A 269 -38.31 42.54 -29.63
N THR A 270 -38.64 43.08 -30.80
CA THR A 270 -37.77 44.07 -31.47
C THR A 270 -37.55 45.32 -30.61
N ASN A 271 -38.62 45.86 -30.03
CA ASN A 271 -38.56 47.09 -29.25
C ASN A 271 -37.82 46.90 -27.91
N THR A 272 -37.99 45.76 -27.26
CA THR A 272 -37.23 45.41 -26.05
C THR A 272 -35.75 45.19 -26.36
N LEU A 273 -35.42 44.48 -27.45
CA LEU A 273 -34.03 44.29 -27.90
C LEU A 273 -33.33 45.63 -28.21
N LEU A 274 -34.03 46.57 -28.86
CA LEU A 274 -33.52 47.93 -29.10
C LEU A 274 -33.29 48.71 -27.80
N THR A 275 -34.13 48.49 -26.78
CA THR A 275 -34.01 49.15 -25.47
C THR A 275 -32.82 48.60 -24.69
N ILE A 276 -32.62 47.28 -24.73
CA ILE A 276 -31.47 46.59 -24.11
C ILE A 276 -30.16 47.05 -24.77
N LEU A 277 -30.10 47.13 -26.10
CA LEU A 277 -28.92 47.61 -26.82
C LEU A 277 -28.55 49.06 -26.48
N LYS A 278 -29.56 49.93 -26.27
CA LYS A 278 -29.34 51.31 -25.81
C LYS A 278 -28.87 51.36 -24.35
N LYS A 279 -29.44 50.52 -23.47
CA LYS A 279 -29.07 50.44 -22.05
C LYS A 279 -27.62 49.98 -21.86
N HIS A 280 -27.13 49.08 -22.73
CA HIS A 280 -25.76 48.56 -22.70
C HIS A 280 -24.76 49.33 -23.58
N ASN A 281 -25.17 50.47 -24.15
CA ASN A 281 -24.31 51.37 -24.94
C ASN A 281 -23.58 50.70 -26.11
N ILE A 282 -24.23 49.72 -26.75
CA ILE A 282 -23.68 48.96 -27.88
C ILE A 282 -24.00 49.74 -29.18
N GLN A 283 -22.99 50.05 -30.00
CA GLN A 283 -23.15 50.83 -31.24
C GLN A 283 -24.13 50.14 -32.21
N GLN A 284 -25.21 50.85 -32.58
CA GLN A 284 -26.27 50.29 -33.40
C GLN A 284 -25.85 50.14 -34.88
N PRO A 285 -26.05 48.96 -35.51
CA PRO A 285 -25.98 48.85 -36.96
C PRO A 285 -27.21 49.50 -37.61
N SER A 286 -27.03 50.06 -38.82
CA SER A 286 -28.06 50.79 -39.60
C SER A 286 -29.23 49.95 -40.12
N ARG A 287 -29.37 48.69 -39.68
CA ARG A 287 -30.47 47.78 -40.05
C ARG A 287 -31.26 47.38 -38.80
N THR A 288 -32.57 47.63 -38.84
CA THR A 288 -33.55 47.45 -37.76
C THR A 288 -34.20 46.06 -37.72
N ASP A 289 -33.69 45.09 -38.47
CA ASP A 289 -34.26 43.75 -38.50
C ASP A 289 -33.95 43.00 -37.20
N THR A 290 -34.93 42.27 -36.65
CA THR A 290 -34.80 41.42 -35.43
C THR A 290 -33.50 40.62 -35.41
N LEU A 291 -33.18 40.01 -36.55
CA LEU A 291 -32.02 39.15 -36.75
C LEU A 291 -30.70 39.93 -36.66
N GLY A 292 -30.65 41.17 -37.15
CA GLY A 292 -29.44 42.01 -37.08
C GLY A 292 -29.13 42.49 -35.66
N LEU A 293 -30.18 42.81 -34.90
CA LEU A 293 -30.09 43.18 -33.48
C LEU A 293 -29.65 41.99 -32.61
N LEU A 294 -30.18 40.80 -32.91
CA LEU A 294 -29.78 39.55 -32.27
C LEU A 294 -28.32 39.20 -32.55
N HIS A 295 -27.86 39.34 -33.80
CA HIS A 295 -26.48 39.06 -34.17
C HIS A 295 -25.47 40.00 -33.48
N CYS A 296 -25.84 41.28 -33.27
CA CYS A 296 -25.01 42.23 -32.54
C CYS A 296 -24.90 41.87 -31.04
N LEU A 297 -26.01 41.45 -30.43
CA LEU A 297 -26.01 40.94 -29.04
C LEU A 297 -25.22 39.63 -28.92
N GLU A 298 -25.34 38.75 -29.90
CA GLU A 298 -24.60 37.49 -29.97
C GLU A 298 -23.09 37.73 -30.04
N GLN A 299 -22.63 38.65 -30.90
CA GLN A 299 -21.22 39.02 -30.98
C GLN A 299 -20.69 39.62 -29.67
N HIS A 300 -21.51 40.41 -28.97
CA HIS A 300 -21.12 40.99 -27.68
C HIS A 300 -21.08 39.93 -26.56
N MET A 301 -22.00 38.98 -26.60
CA MET A 301 -22.02 37.83 -25.70
C MET A 301 -20.82 36.91 -25.93
N GLU A 302 -20.39 36.70 -27.18
CA GLU A 302 -19.15 35.97 -27.50
C GLU A 302 -17.90 36.68 -26.97
N ARG A 303 -17.86 38.01 -27.02
CA ARG A 303 -16.77 38.80 -26.42
C ARG A 303 -16.73 38.64 -24.91
N TYR A 304 -17.89 38.71 -24.23
CA TYR A 304 -17.96 38.45 -22.80
C TYR A 304 -17.58 37.02 -22.43
N GLN A 305 -17.99 36.03 -23.22
CA GLN A 305 -17.57 34.64 -23.01
C GLN A 305 -16.06 34.47 -23.17
N SER A 306 -15.45 35.18 -24.14
CA SER A 306 -14.01 35.17 -24.35
C SER A 306 -13.26 35.82 -23.18
N GLN A 307 -13.74 36.97 -22.68
CA GLN A 307 -13.20 37.61 -21.48
C GLN A 307 -13.37 36.74 -20.24
N THR A 308 -14.51 36.04 -20.11
CA THR A 308 -14.76 35.11 -19.00
C THR A 308 -13.79 33.94 -19.03
N LYS A 309 -13.51 33.39 -20.22
CA LYS A 309 -12.50 32.33 -20.41
C LYS A 309 -11.09 32.82 -20.10
N GLU A 310 -10.75 34.05 -20.49
CA GLU A 310 -9.46 34.67 -20.18
C GLU A 310 -9.29 34.86 -18.66
N ILE A 311 -10.32 35.38 -17.98
CA ILE A 311 -10.34 35.52 -16.52
C ILE A 311 -10.23 34.14 -15.85
N GLN A 312 -10.95 33.13 -16.34
CA GLN A 312 -10.85 31.76 -15.84
C GLN A 312 -9.44 31.20 -16.01
N SER A 313 -8.80 31.39 -17.16
CA SER A 313 -7.41 30.94 -17.38
C SER A 313 -6.42 31.64 -16.45
N ARG A 314 -6.63 32.92 -16.17
CA ARG A 314 -5.83 33.69 -15.23
C ARG A 314 -6.04 33.27 -13.78
N LEU A 315 -7.27 32.91 -13.41
CA LEU A 315 -7.59 32.34 -12.11
C LEU A 315 -6.90 30.99 -11.91
N ILE A 316 -6.96 30.09 -12.90
CA ILE A 316 -6.28 28.80 -12.86
C ILE A 316 -4.76 28.99 -12.68
N SER A 317 -4.15 29.89 -13.45
CA SER A 317 -2.72 30.20 -13.32
C SER A 317 -2.36 30.76 -11.93
N MET A 318 -3.21 31.62 -11.35
CA MET A 318 -2.99 32.12 -9.98
C MET A 318 -3.17 31.02 -8.92
N GLU A 319 -4.13 30.11 -9.11
CA GLU A 319 -4.34 28.95 -8.24
C GLU A 319 -3.15 27.99 -8.29
N GLU A 320 -2.58 27.75 -9.47
CA GLU A 320 -1.35 26.96 -9.63
C GLU A 320 -0.15 27.63 -8.95
N GLU A 321 0.07 28.94 -9.14
CA GLU A 321 1.15 29.68 -8.46
C GLU A 321 0.99 29.68 -6.93
N LEU A 322 -0.25 29.79 -6.44
CA LEU A 322 -0.55 29.69 -5.00
C LEU A 322 -0.27 28.28 -4.48
N GLY A 323 -0.65 27.24 -5.24
CA GLY A 323 -0.35 25.85 -4.92
C GLY A 323 1.15 25.58 -4.88
N GLU A 324 1.92 26.06 -5.86
CA GLU A 324 3.37 25.92 -5.89
C GLU A 324 4.01 26.60 -4.67
N LYS A 325 3.59 27.83 -4.33
CA LYS A 325 4.07 28.53 -3.13
C LYS A 325 3.75 27.75 -1.86
N GLU A 326 2.53 27.25 -1.70
CA GLU A 326 2.15 26.43 -0.55
C GLU A 326 3.01 25.15 -0.43
N THR A 327 3.31 24.47 -1.55
CA THR A 327 4.21 23.32 -1.52
C THR A 327 5.65 23.69 -1.20
N SER A 328 6.08 24.89 -1.61
CA SER A 328 7.43 25.40 -1.32
C SER A 328 7.59 25.75 0.16
N GLU A 329 6.58 26.38 0.76
CA GLU A 329 6.54 26.71 2.19
C GLU A 329 6.45 25.45 3.05
N LYS A 330 5.62 24.46 2.66
CA LYS A 330 5.58 23.15 3.33
C LYS A 330 6.94 22.45 3.31
N ARG A 331 7.66 22.50 2.17
CA ARG A 331 9.03 21.95 2.07
C ARG A 331 10.02 22.71 2.95
N GLN A 332 9.94 24.03 3.03
CA GLN A 332 10.79 24.83 3.92
C GLN A 332 10.54 24.51 5.39
N LEU A 333 9.27 24.46 5.81
CA LEU A 333 8.88 24.08 7.18
C LEU A 333 9.35 22.67 7.54
N GLN A 334 9.29 21.72 6.59
CA GLN A 334 9.80 20.36 6.80
C GLN A 334 11.33 20.36 7.00
N ASN A 335 12.06 21.15 6.21
CA ASN A 335 13.51 21.27 6.36
C ASN A 335 13.89 21.91 7.70
N GLU A 336 13.19 22.97 8.12
CA GLU A 336 13.39 23.58 9.43
C GLU A 336 13.08 22.61 10.57
N TYR A 337 12.02 21.80 10.43
CA TYR A 337 11.70 20.77 11.41
C TYR A 337 12.83 19.72 11.57
N ILE A 338 13.44 19.31 10.46
CA ILE A 338 14.59 18.39 10.46
C ILE A 338 15.80 19.06 11.13
N GLU A 339 16.07 20.33 10.84
CA GLU A 339 17.19 21.05 11.45
C GLU A 339 16.99 21.25 12.96
N VAL A 340 15.77 21.57 13.39
CA VAL A 340 15.42 21.64 14.81
C VAL A 340 15.62 20.28 15.50
N ALA A 341 15.25 19.17 14.85
CA ALA A 341 15.48 17.84 15.38
C ALA A 341 16.98 17.52 15.51
N ARG A 342 17.79 17.91 14.52
CA ARG A 342 19.26 17.77 14.54
C ARG A 342 19.88 18.59 15.67
N LEU A 343 19.46 19.85 15.85
CA LEU A 343 19.95 20.71 16.93
C LEU A 343 19.56 20.18 18.31
N LYS A 344 18.34 19.67 18.48
CA LYS A 344 17.91 19.02 19.73
C LYS A 344 18.77 17.79 20.07
N ALA A 345 19.13 16.98 19.08
CA ALA A 345 20.03 15.85 19.27
C ALA A 345 21.45 16.28 19.68
N LEU A 346 21.97 17.36 19.08
CA LEU A 346 23.26 17.93 19.46
C LEU A 346 23.24 18.46 20.90
N VAL A 347 22.18 19.17 21.30
CA VAL A 347 22.01 19.69 22.67
C VAL A 347 21.96 18.54 23.67
N ALA A 348 21.17 17.48 23.42
CA ALA A 348 21.14 16.30 24.28
C ALA A 348 22.53 15.63 24.39
N GLY A 349 23.29 15.57 23.28
CA GLY A 349 24.67 15.10 23.29
C GLY A 349 25.58 15.96 24.17
N MET A 350 25.46 17.29 24.07
CA MET A 350 26.21 18.23 24.91
C MET A 350 25.80 18.14 26.39
N GLU A 351 24.53 17.95 26.71
CA GLU A 351 24.04 17.75 28.09
C GLU A 351 24.62 16.49 28.74
N ILE A 352 24.76 15.40 27.97
CA ILE A 352 25.42 14.17 28.43
C ILE A 352 26.90 14.44 28.71
N GLN A 353 27.60 15.16 27.82
CA GLN A 353 29.00 15.54 28.05
C GLN A 353 29.15 16.46 29.27
N PHE A 354 28.25 17.43 29.43
CA PHE A 354 28.23 18.30 30.59
C PHE A 354 28.02 17.51 31.88
N SER A 355 27.07 16.56 31.90
CA SER A 355 26.81 15.68 33.04
C SER A 355 28.02 14.81 33.37
N LYS A 356 28.74 14.32 32.35
CA LYS A 356 29.99 13.56 32.52
C LYS A 356 31.10 14.41 33.13
N ILE A 357 31.30 15.63 32.63
CA ILE A 357 32.29 16.57 33.17
C ILE A 357 31.92 16.95 34.60
N GLN A 358 30.64 17.24 34.88
CA GLN A 358 30.16 17.56 36.22
C GLN A 358 30.41 16.43 37.22
N ALA A 359 30.16 15.17 36.84
CA ALA A 359 30.48 14.02 37.67
C ALA A 359 31.98 13.86 37.92
N GLN A 360 32.82 14.12 36.91
CA GLN A 360 34.28 14.11 37.06
C GLN A 360 34.75 15.23 38.00
N THR A 361 34.23 16.45 37.85
CA THR A 361 34.54 17.58 38.74
C THR A 361 34.15 17.27 40.19
N ALA A 362 32.96 16.72 40.42
CA ALA A 362 32.53 16.31 41.77
C ALA A 362 33.45 15.22 42.37
N ALA A 363 33.91 14.26 41.56
CA ALA A 363 34.87 13.25 42.01
C ALA A 363 36.24 13.86 42.37
N PHE A 364 36.71 14.83 41.58
CA PHE A 364 37.94 15.56 41.88
C PHE A 364 37.79 16.43 43.14
N GLU A 365 36.66 17.10 43.34
CA GLU A 365 36.38 17.87 44.55
C GLU A 365 36.37 16.99 45.81
N GLN A 366 35.77 15.80 45.75
CA GLN A 366 35.81 14.84 46.87
C GLN A 366 37.24 14.42 47.17
N ARG A 367 38.03 14.10 46.14
CA ARG A 367 39.44 13.72 46.31
C ARG A 367 40.28 14.86 46.91
N GLU A 368 40.02 16.10 46.51
CA GLU A 368 40.68 17.28 47.09
C GLU A 368 40.31 17.45 48.57
N GLN A 369 39.03 17.24 48.94
CA GLN A 369 38.59 17.28 50.33
C GLN A 369 39.24 16.19 51.18
N ASP A 370 39.37 14.97 50.65
CA ASP A 370 40.00 13.87 51.38
C ASP A 370 41.50 14.11 51.57
N LEU A 371 42.20 14.59 50.54
CA LEU A 371 43.60 15.03 50.67
C LEU A 371 43.76 16.18 51.68
N LYS A 372 42.83 17.15 51.72
CA LYS A 372 42.83 18.21 52.74
C LYS A 372 42.70 17.66 54.15
N LYS A 373 41.82 16.66 54.37
CA LYS A 373 41.67 16.00 55.67
C LYS A 373 42.95 15.24 56.05
N GLU A 374 43.57 14.52 55.11
CA GLU A 374 44.84 13.85 55.35
C GLU A 374 45.94 14.84 55.74
N ILE A 375 46.06 15.97 55.02
CA ILE A 375 47.01 17.03 55.37
C ILE A 375 46.75 17.57 56.79
N GLU A 376 45.49 17.76 57.17
CA GLU A 376 45.14 18.24 58.51
C GLU A 376 45.48 17.21 59.59
N GLN A 377 45.24 15.92 59.33
CA GLN A 377 45.67 14.83 60.22
C GLN A 377 47.19 14.82 60.41
N TYR A 378 47.97 14.99 59.33
CA TYR A 378 49.43 15.09 59.45
C TYR A 378 49.88 16.32 60.24
N ARG A 379 49.18 17.46 60.09
CA ARG A 379 49.46 18.67 60.90
C ARG A 379 49.21 18.44 62.39
N GLU A 380 48.10 17.79 62.73
CA GLU A 380 47.78 17.42 64.11
C GLU A 380 48.83 16.46 64.70
N GLN A 381 49.22 15.43 63.93
CA GLN A 381 50.28 14.50 64.34
C GLN A 381 51.59 15.24 64.63
N VAL A 382 52.02 16.13 63.75
CA VAL A 382 53.22 16.95 63.98
C VAL A 382 53.10 17.79 65.25
N LEU A 383 51.92 18.36 65.51
CA LEU A 383 51.69 19.17 66.72
C LEU A 383 51.72 18.32 68.00
N THR A 384 51.14 17.13 67.98
CA THR A 384 51.21 16.19 69.12
C THR A 384 52.65 15.77 69.41
N LEU A 385 53.41 15.36 68.39
CA LEU A 385 54.83 14.99 68.53
C LEU A 385 55.68 16.16 69.03
N ARG A 386 55.38 17.39 68.59
CA ARG A 386 56.05 18.59 69.08
C ARG A 386 55.79 18.83 70.57
N ASN A 387 54.54 18.70 71.00
CA ASN A 387 54.17 18.85 72.42
C ASN A 387 54.82 17.76 73.29
N GLU A 388 54.87 16.53 72.79
CA GLU A 388 55.57 15.42 73.45
C GLU A 388 57.07 15.68 73.55
N LYS A 389 57.71 16.14 72.47
CA LYS A 389 59.11 16.57 72.48
C LYS A 389 59.35 17.65 73.53
N GLU A 390 58.53 18.69 73.58
CA GLU A 390 58.67 19.73 74.61
C GLU A 390 58.44 19.20 76.04
N ARG A 391 57.53 18.25 76.23
CA ARG A 391 57.31 17.59 77.53
C ARG A 391 58.54 16.81 77.96
N LEU A 392 59.11 16.03 77.04
CA LEU A 392 60.33 15.25 77.26
C LEU A 392 61.54 16.16 77.54
N GLU A 393 61.69 17.25 76.79
CA GLU A 393 62.73 18.26 77.06
C GLU A 393 62.58 18.89 78.45
N ARG A 394 61.36 19.19 78.90
CA ARG A 394 61.13 19.71 80.26
C ARG A 394 61.44 18.67 81.33
N THR A 395 61.18 17.38 81.09
CA THR A 395 61.54 16.32 82.04
C THR A 395 63.05 16.09 82.09
N VAL A 396 63.74 16.14 80.94
CA VAL A 396 65.20 16.04 80.87
C VAL A 396 65.83 17.23 81.61
N LYS A 397 65.41 18.47 81.34
CA LYS A 397 65.93 19.68 82.03
C LYS A 397 65.70 19.68 83.55
N ARG A 398 64.66 19.01 84.04
CA ARG A 398 64.43 18.83 85.50
C ARG A 398 65.32 17.75 86.09
N GLN A 399 65.63 16.71 85.32
CA GLN A 399 66.57 15.65 85.72
C GLN A 399 68.03 16.12 85.74
N THR A 400 68.37 17.16 84.97
CA THR A 400 69.74 17.74 84.93
C THR A 400 70.12 18.58 86.17
N ILE A 401 69.23 18.80 87.16
CA ILE A 401 69.50 19.68 88.33
C ILE A 401 70.00 18.90 89.58
N VAL A 402 70.12 17.56 89.55
CA VAL A 402 70.68 16.78 90.66
C VAL A 402 72.10 16.31 90.31
N LEU A 403 73.08 16.94 90.97
CA LEU A 403 74.52 16.76 90.73
C LEU A 403 75.08 15.53 91.46
N ASP A 404 75.43 14.51 90.66
CA ASP A 404 76.63 13.65 90.84
C ASP A 404 76.91 12.89 89.52
N THR A 405 76.68 13.58 88.40
CA THR A 405 76.12 12.96 87.19
C THR A 405 76.72 13.52 85.91
N GLU A 406 77.71 14.41 85.93
CA GLU A 406 78.30 14.93 84.68
C GLU A 406 78.89 13.82 83.80
N ALA A 407 79.59 12.84 84.38
CA ALA A 407 80.11 11.69 83.62
C ALA A 407 79.01 10.71 83.16
N LYS A 408 77.89 10.59 83.91
CA LYS A 408 76.73 9.80 83.50
C LYS A 408 75.84 10.54 82.50
N PHE A 409 75.79 11.87 82.56
CA PHE A 409 75.05 12.73 81.66
C PHE A 409 75.77 12.89 80.34
N GLU A 410 77.10 12.93 80.33
CA GLU A 410 77.89 12.90 79.10
C GLU A 410 77.74 11.54 78.43
N GLN A 411 77.81 10.43 79.20
CA GLN A 411 77.51 9.09 78.69
C GLN A 411 76.04 8.94 78.22
N GLN A 412 75.07 9.54 78.92
CA GLN A 412 73.66 9.54 78.50
C GLN A 412 73.39 10.49 77.32
N LEU A 413 74.13 11.59 77.17
CA LEU A 413 74.06 12.46 76.00
C LEU A 413 74.59 11.73 74.78
N GLU A 414 75.72 11.04 74.93
CA GLU A 414 76.34 10.25 73.88
C GLU A 414 75.46 9.05 73.50
N GLU A 415 74.83 8.38 74.46
CA GLU A 415 73.85 7.30 74.22
C GLU A 415 72.59 7.84 73.53
N GLN A 416 72.06 9.00 73.95
CA GLN A 416 70.95 9.67 73.26
C GLN A 416 71.32 10.13 71.84
N GLU A 417 72.53 10.65 71.64
CA GLU A 417 73.01 11.02 70.31
C GLU A 417 73.15 9.79 69.41
N GLN A 418 73.66 8.67 69.94
CA GLN A 418 73.71 7.40 69.23
C GLN A 418 72.32 6.87 68.89
N GLU A 419 71.33 6.99 69.80
CA GLU A 419 69.94 6.61 69.54
C GLU A 419 69.29 7.49 68.46
N TYR A 420 69.47 8.82 68.51
CA TYR A 420 68.97 9.71 67.45
C TYR A 420 69.65 9.44 66.11
N GLN A 421 70.96 9.17 66.10
CA GLN A 421 71.67 8.75 64.90
C GLN A 421 71.17 7.40 64.39
N ALA A 422 70.83 6.46 65.27
CA ALA A 422 70.24 5.17 64.90
C ALA A 422 68.83 5.35 64.31
N GLN A 423 67.98 6.19 64.91
CA GLN A 423 66.65 6.52 64.39
C GLN A 423 66.72 7.23 63.03
N LEU A 424 67.66 8.16 62.84
CA LEU A 424 67.90 8.81 61.55
C LEU A 424 68.36 7.79 60.49
N LYS A 425 69.24 6.84 60.86
CA LYS A 425 69.66 5.75 59.97
C LYS A 425 68.49 4.82 59.63
N GLU A 426 67.61 4.52 60.59
CA GLU A 426 66.42 3.70 60.37
C GLU A 426 65.42 4.41 59.46
N GLN A 427 65.14 5.69 59.69
CA GLN A 427 64.29 6.50 58.81
C GLN A 427 64.88 6.63 57.41
N ALA A 428 66.20 6.82 57.28
CA ALA A 428 66.88 6.83 55.99
C ALA A 428 66.76 5.48 55.28
N ALA A 429 66.90 4.37 56.00
CA ALA A 429 66.72 3.02 55.45
C ALA A 429 65.27 2.75 55.01
N LEU A 430 64.27 3.27 55.74
CA LEU A 430 62.87 3.19 55.36
C LEU A 430 62.58 4.03 54.11
N LEU A 431 63.11 5.26 54.03
CA LEU A 431 62.99 6.10 52.85
C LEU A 431 63.63 5.45 51.62
N ASP A 432 64.85 4.91 51.76
CA ASP A 432 65.55 4.18 50.70
C ASP A 432 64.76 2.93 50.25
N LYS A 433 64.16 2.19 51.20
CA LYS A 433 63.26 1.08 50.87
C LYS A 433 62.01 1.53 50.11
N THR A 434 61.39 2.65 50.51
CA THR A 434 60.22 3.20 49.80
C THR A 434 60.58 3.77 48.43
N ALA A 435 61.77 4.37 48.28
CA ALA A 435 62.27 4.86 47.00
C ALA A 435 62.47 3.73 46.01
N ARG A 436 63.10 2.61 46.44
CA ARG A 436 63.23 1.40 45.62
C ARG A 436 61.88 0.81 45.21
N GLU A 437 60.90 0.81 46.11
CA GLU A 437 59.56 0.31 45.79
C GLU A 437 58.84 1.22 44.78
N CYS A 438 58.99 2.53 44.89
CA CYS A 438 58.50 3.49 43.89
C CYS A 438 59.18 3.30 42.53
N GLU A 439 60.50 3.05 42.50
CA GLU A 439 61.22 2.72 41.26
C GLU A 439 60.73 1.41 40.65
N ARG A 440 60.53 0.36 41.46
CA ARG A 440 59.98 -0.92 41.01
C ARG A 440 58.59 -0.74 40.37
N ILE A 441 57.70 0.02 41.00
CA ILE A 441 56.35 0.29 40.48
C ILE A 441 56.42 1.12 39.18
N LYS A 442 57.35 2.08 39.08
CA LYS A 442 57.56 2.85 37.84
C LYS A 442 58.00 1.95 36.70
N GLU A 443 58.97 1.05 36.93
CA GLU A 443 59.39 0.08 35.91
C GLU A 443 58.25 -0.84 35.46
N GLU A 444 57.38 -1.27 36.39
CA GLU A 444 56.21 -2.07 36.05
C GLU A 444 55.18 -1.28 35.24
N HIS A 445 54.97 -0.01 35.60
CA HIS A 445 54.12 0.91 34.84
C HIS A 445 54.65 1.13 33.42
N ASP A 446 55.96 1.35 33.25
CA ASP A 446 56.57 1.56 31.94
C ASP A 446 56.51 0.29 31.06
N LYS A 447 56.71 -0.89 31.66
CA LYS A 447 56.52 -2.17 30.98
C LYS A 447 55.06 -2.34 30.54
N LEU A 448 54.11 -2.03 31.40
CA LEU A 448 52.69 -2.13 31.07
C LEU A 448 52.30 -1.12 29.98
N ALA A 449 52.79 0.12 30.05
CA ALA A 449 52.58 1.14 29.04
C ALA A 449 53.10 0.70 27.67
N ALA A 450 54.29 0.09 27.61
CA ALA A 450 54.82 -0.47 26.37
C ALA A 450 53.91 -1.58 25.80
N THR A 451 53.43 -2.50 26.65
CA THR A 451 52.50 -3.54 26.18
C THR A 451 51.15 -2.99 25.72
N CYS A 452 50.64 -1.93 26.35
CA CYS A 452 49.42 -1.25 25.90
C CYS A 452 49.62 -0.62 24.52
N GLN A 453 50.77 0.03 24.30
CA GLN A 453 51.12 0.63 23.01
C GLN A 453 51.23 -0.42 21.90
N ASP A 454 51.84 -1.57 22.17
CA ASP A 454 51.92 -2.69 21.21
C ASP A 454 50.52 -3.24 20.85
N LEU A 455 49.63 -3.34 21.85
CA LEU A 455 48.25 -3.77 21.62
C LEU A 455 47.45 -2.74 20.81
N GLU A 456 47.60 -1.45 21.09
CA GLU A 456 46.99 -0.37 20.30
C GLU A 456 47.43 -0.44 18.84
N TRP A 457 48.73 -0.62 18.59
CA TRP A 457 49.27 -0.78 17.24
C TRP A 457 48.68 -2.00 16.52
N LEU A 458 48.54 -3.13 17.21
CA LEU A 458 47.93 -4.33 16.65
C LEU A 458 46.43 -4.14 16.32
N VAL A 459 45.70 -3.44 17.19
CA VAL A 459 44.28 -3.11 16.97
C VAL A 459 44.12 -2.19 15.77
N GLU A 460 44.96 -1.16 15.66
CA GLU A 460 44.93 -0.23 14.53
C GLU A 460 45.22 -0.94 13.20
N GLY A 461 46.21 -1.83 13.18
CA GLY A 461 46.50 -2.67 12.01
C GLY A 461 45.34 -3.58 11.62
N LYS A 462 44.65 -4.19 12.61
CA LYS A 462 43.45 -5.00 12.35
C LYS A 462 42.27 -4.17 11.86
N SER A 463 42.09 -2.95 12.38
CA SER A 463 41.05 -2.01 11.93
C SER A 463 41.25 -1.66 10.47
N LYS A 464 42.46 -1.25 10.08
CA LYS A 464 42.80 -0.96 8.67
C LYS A 464 42.54 -2.16 7.77
N GLY A 465 42.91 -3.36 8.22
CA GLY A 465 42.63 -4.58 7.47
C GLY A 465 41.14 -4.96 7.39
N LEU A 466 40.29 -4.50 8.31
CA LEU A 466 38.84 -4.63 8.20
C LEU A 466 38.29 -3.62 7.19
N ASP A 467 38.73 -2.36 7.28
CA ASP A 467 38.33 -1.30 6.34
C ASP A 467 38.64 -1.69 4.89
N ASP A 468 39.83 -2.24 4.62
CA ASP A 468 40.21 -2.73 3.29
C ASP A 468 39.28 -3.86 2.79
N ARG A 469 38.86 -4.77 3.68
CA ARG A 469 37.92 -5.85 3.34
C ARG A 469 36.52 -5.30 3.08
N ASP A 470 36.06 -4.34 3.85
CA ASP A 470 34.73 -3.73 3.67
C ASP A 470 34.65 -2.96 2.34
N VAL A 471 35.73 -2.29 1.94
CA VAL A 471 35.86 -1.70 0.60
C VAL A 471 35.78 -2.77 -0.48
N GLN A 472 36.47 -3.91 -0.30
CA GLN A 472 36.42 -5.01 -1.26
C GLN A 472 35.02 -5.64 -1.38
N ILE A 473 34.33 -5.84 -0.25
CA ILE A 473 32.95 -6.34 -0.22
C ILE A 473 32.03 -5.36 -0.95
N SER A 474 32.11 -4.08 -0.63
CA SER A 474 31.30 -3.03 -1.27
C SER A 474 31.49 -3.01 -2.79
N ARG A 475 32.73 -3.21 -3.27
CA ARG A 475 33.03 -3.33 -4.70
C ARG A 475 32.41 -4.58 -5.32
N LEU A 476 32.55 -5.74 -4.69
CA LEU A 476 31.97 -6.99 -5.19
C LEU A 476 30.44 -6.94 -5.20
N GLU A 477 29.82 -6.31 -4.21
CA GLU A 477 28.38 -6.06 -4.19
C GLU A 477 27.95 -5.13 -5.33
N ALA A 478 28.73 -4.08 -5.62
CA ALA A 478 28.47 -3.20 -6.76
C ALA A 478 28.61 -3.97 -8.09
N GLU A 479 29.64 -4.81 -8.24
CA GLU A 479 29.83 -5.67 -9.41
C GLU A 479 28.71 -6.72 -9.56
N LEU A 480 28.16 -7.25 -8.46
CA LEU A 480 26.98 -8.14 -8.47
C LEU A 480 25.70 -7.41 -8.84
N ARG A 481 25.50 -6.18 -8.33
CA ARG A 481 24.35 -5.32 -8.67
C ARG A 481 24.41 -4.83 -10.11
N GLN A 482 25.61 -4.55 -10.61
CA GLN A 482 25.85 -4.10 -11.97
C GLN A 482 25.94 -5.27 -12.95
N GLY A 483 26.29 -6.46 -12.47
CA GLY A 483 26.20 -7.71 -13.21
C GLY A 483 24.80 -7.86 -13.76
N ASN A 484 24.70 -8.43 -14.96
CA ASN A 484 23.52 -8.49 -15.83
C ASN A 484 22.24 -9.07 -15.20
N MET A 485 22.14 -9.29 -13.89
CA MET A 485 20.94 -9.74 -13.18
C MET A 485 19.70 -8.91 -13.54
N GLY A 486 19.80 -7.57 -13.63
CA GLY A 486 18.69 -6.73 -14.07
C GLY A 486 18.31 -6.94 -15.53
N GLN A 487 19.31 -7.08 -16.42
CA GLN A 487 19.09 -7.33 -17.85
C GLN A 487 18.51 -8.74 -18.09
N ILE A 488 19.05 -9.73 -17.42
CA ILE A 488 18.62 -11.13 -17.45
C ILE A 488 17.19 -11.25 -16.91
N GLN A 489 16.86 -10.59 -15.78
CA GLN A 489 15.48 -10.55 -15.28
C GLN A 489 14.52 -9.89 -16.26
N SER A 490 14.92 -8.79 -16.91
CA SER A 490 14.11 -8.14 -17.94
C SER A 490 13.91 -9.03 -19.18
N GLU A 491 14.95 -9.74 -19.62
CA GLU A 491 14.86 -10.68 -20.74
C GLU A 491 13.99 -11.90 -20.40
N PHE A 492 14.08 -12.43 -19.18
CA PHE A 492 13.20 -13.49 -18.71
C PHE A 492 11.74 -13.04 -18.63
N ALA A 493 11.48 -11.84 -18.08
CA ALA A 493 10.13 -11.28 -18.00
C ALA A 493 9.54 -11.04 -19.40
N LEU A 494 10.33 -10.53 -20.34
CA LEU A 494 9.90 -10.34 -21.74
C LEU A 494 9.55 -11.69 -22.39
N ARG A 495 10.40 -12.71 -22.18
CA ARG A 495 10.18 -14.04 -22.72
C ARG A 495 8.95 -14.72 -22.12
N GLU A 496 8.72 -14.55 -20.82
CA GLU A 496 7.54 -15.05 -20.13
C GLU A 496 6.27 -14.38 -20.67
N ALA A 497 6.28 -13.05 -20.85
CA ALA A 497 5.16 -12.32 -21.43
C ALA A 497 4.82 -12.80 -22.85
N ALA A 498 5.84 -12.98 -23.71
CA ALA A 498 5.63 -13.50 -25.07
C ALA A 498 5.05 -14.92 -25.07
N TRP A 499 5.45 -15.77 -24.12
CA TRP A 499 4.92 -17.12 -23.99
C TRP A 499 3.46 -17.14 -23.50
N ILE A 500 3.12 -16.25 -22.56
CA ILE A 500 1.74 -16.05 -22.10
C ILE A 500 0.85 -15.58 -23.25
N GLU A 501 1.32 -14.61 -24.05
CA GLU A 501 0.58 -14.11 -25.21
C GLU A 501 0.37 -15.22 -26.25
N GLN A 502 1.39 -16.02 -26.53
CA GLN A 502 1.28 -17.17 -27.42
C GLN A 502 0.26 -18.21 -26.90
N SER A 503 0.27 -18.50 -25.60
CA SER A 503 -0.70 -19.41 -24.97
C SER A 503 -2.12 -18.86 -25.08
N ALA A 504 -2.33 -17.57 -24.80
CA ALA A 504 -3.62 -16.91 -24.91
C ALA A 504 -4.15 -16.92 -26.36
N ALA A 505 -3.27 -16.69 -27.35
CA ALA A 505 -3.63 -16.80 -28.75
C ALA A 505 -4.03 -18.24 -29.12
N MET A 506 -3.30 -19.25 -28.64
CA MET A 506 -3.65 -20.65 -28.88
C MET A 506 -5.00 -21.02 -28.24
N GLU A 507 -5.28 -20.51 -27.05
CA GLU A 507 -6.58 -20.66 -26.38
C GLU A 507 -7.74 -20.08 -27.19
N ALA A 508 -7.58 -18.85 -27.67
CA ALA A 508 -8.60 -18.21 -28.51
C ALA A 508 -8.85 -18.99 -29.81
N ASN A 509 -7.81 -19.56 -30.42
CA ASN A 509 -7.96 -20.41 -31.60
C ASN A 509 -8.74 -21.69 -31.29
N PHE A 510 -8.45 -22.36 -30.17
CA PHE A 510 -9.21 -23.56 -29.78
C PHE A 510 -10.66 -23.25 -29.47
N GLU A 511 -10.94 -22.11 -28.82
CA GLU A 511 -12.30 -21.63 -28.58
C GLU A 511 -13.05 -21.38 -29.90
N GLY A 512 -12.39 -20.75 -30.88
CA GLY A 512 -12.96 -20.57 -32.22
C GLY A 512 -13.25 -21.90 -32.91
N ILE A 513 -12.33 -22.86 -32.84
CA ILE A 513 -12.52 -24.21 -33.39
C ILE A 513 -13.70 -24.93 -32.71
N LEU A 514 -13.84 -24.84 -31.38
CA LEU A 514 -14.95 -25.44 -30.64
C LEU A 514 -16.30 -24.86 -31.07
N LYS A 515 -16.39 -23.53 -31.23
CA LYS A 515 -17.60 -22.88 -31.73
C LYS A 515 -18.00 -23.35 -33.13
N GLU A 516 -17.02 -23.53 -34.02
CA GLU A 516 -17.28 -24.10 -35.34
C GLU A 516 -17.72 -25.56 -35.28
N PHE A 517 -17.14 -26.36 -34.37
CA PHE A 517 -17.60 -27.73 -34.13
C PHE A 517 -19.04 -27.78 -33.62
N ASP A 518 -19.39 -26.92 -32.65
CA ASP A 518 -20.76 -26.84 -32.13
C ASP A 518 -21.73 -26.42 -33.23
N ARG A 519 -21.35 -25.44 -34.06
CA ARG A 519 -22.15 -25.02 -35.22
C ARG A 519 -22.35 -26.15 -36.21
N LEU A 520 -21.27 -26.85 -36.58
CA LEU A 520 -21.33 -27.99 -37.50
C LEU A 520 -22.20 -29.12 -36.94
N THR A 521 -22.10 -29.39 -35.64
CA THR A 521 -22.92 -30.40 -34.95
C THR A 521 -24.39 -29.99 -34.95
N GLY A 522 -24.69 -28.72 -34.72
CA GLY A 522 -26.04 -28.16 -34.85
C GLY A 522 -26.59 -28.34 -36.26
N THR A 523 -25.84 -27.97 -37.30
CA THR A 523 -26.24 -28.17 -38.69
C THR A 523 -26.42 -29.65 -39.03
N ALA A 524 -25.57 -30.56 -38.50
CA ALA A 524 -25.74 -32.00 -38.69
C ALA A 524 -27.05 -32.51 -38.08
N MET A 525 -27.41 -32.04 -36.89
CA MET A 525 -28.66 -32.38 -36.22
C MET A 525 -29.89 -31.84 -36.97
N GLU A 526 -29.80 -30.65 -37.57
CA GLU A 526 -30.83 -30.12 -38.47
C GLU A 526 -31.03 -31.03 -39.69
N PHE A 527 -29.94 -31.48 -40.33
CA PHE A 527 -30.03 -32.42 -41.44
C PHE A 527 -30.63 -33.78 -41.03
N GLU A 528 -30.34 -34.29 -39.83
CA GLU A 528 -30.99 -35.51 -39.33
C GLU A 528 -32.49 -35.32 -39.10
N ASN A 529 -32.91 -34.15 -38.60
CA ASN A 529 -34.31 -33.82 -38.43
C ASN A 529 -35.04 -33.72 -39.78
N ASP A 530 -34.43 -33.05 -40.76
CA ASP A 530 -34.96 -32.97 -42.12
C ASP A 530 -35.04 -34.35 -42.77
N LYS A 531 -34.01 -35.18 -42.61
CA LYS A 531 -34.01 -36.57 -43.07
C LYS A 531 -35.18 -37.34 -42.46
N ALA A 532 -35.41 -37.26 -41.15
CA ALA A 532 -36.53 -37.91 -40.49
C ALA A 532 -37.89 -37.41 -41.01
N ASN A 533 -38.00 -36.12 -41.36
CA ASN A 533 -39.20 -35.56 -41.96
C ASN A 533 -39.43 -36.09 -43.39
N TYR A 534 -38.39 -36.17 -44.21
CA TYR A 534 -38.46 -36.75 -45.55
C TYR A 534 -38.79 -38.24 -45.50
N GLU A 535 -38.21 -39.00 -44.56
CA GLU A 535 -38.52 -40.42 -44.37
C GLU A 535 -40.01 -40.63 -44.03
N ARG A 536 -40.57 -39.84 -43.09
CA ARG A 536 -42.01 -39.88 -42.81
C ARG A 536 -42.85 -39.53 -44.04
N ARG A 537 -42.42 -38.56 -44.85
CA ARG A 537 -43.13 -38.20 -46.09
C ARG A 537 -43.09 -39.32 -47.12
N ILE A 538 -41.94 -39.98 -47.26
CA ILE A 538 -41.77 -41.14 -48.14
C ILE A 538 -42.66 -42.29 -47.66
N GLU A 539 -42.74 -42.56 -46.36
CA GLU A 539 -43.63 -43.59 -45.81
C GLU A 539 -45.10 -43.30 -46.11
N MET A 540 -45.56 -42.06 -45.92
CA MET A 540 -46.92 -41.63 -46.26
C MET A 540 -47.21 -41.83 -47.75
N LEU A 541 -46.33 -41.33 -48.64
CA LEU A 541 -46.50 -41.50 -50.08
C LEU A 541 -46.48 -42.97 -50.50
N THR A 542 -45.62 -43.78 -49.87
CA THR A 542 -45.56 -45.23 -50.13
C THR A 542 -46.87 -45.90 -49.71
N GLN A 543 -47.47 -45.49 -48.60
CA GLN A 543 -48.76 -46.00 -48.16
C GLN A 543 -49.90 -45.56 -49.09
N GLU A 544 -49.91 -44.31 -49.53
CA GLU A 544 -50.86 -43.79 -50.52
C GLU A 544 -50.74 -44.57 -51.84
N VAL A 545 -49.53 -44.80 -52.34
CA VAL A 545 -49.30 -45.61 -53.55
C VAL A 545 -49.83 -47.02 -53.35
N LYS A 546 -49.53 -47.69 -52.23
CA LYS A 546 -50.08 -49.01 -51.93
C LYS A 546 -51.61 -49.02 -51.88
N GLN A 547 -52.24 -47.97 -51.33
CA GLN A 547 -53.70 -47.83 -51.31
C GLN A 547 -54.27 -47.62 -52.71
N LEU A 548 -53.66 -46.76 -53.52
CA LEU A 548 -54.06 -46.52 -54.91
C LEU A 548 -53.86 -47.76 -55.78
N GLU A 549 -52.78 -48.51 -55.58
CA GLU A 549 -52.54 -49.80 -56.22
C GLU A 549 -53.60 -50.83 -55.84
N ALA A 550 -53.98 -50.91 -54.55
CA ALA A 550 -55.06 -51.77 -54.08
C ALA A 550 -56.41 -51.38 -54.70
N SER A 551 -56.75 -50.08 -54.73
CA SER A 551 -57.96 -49.56 -55.40
C SER A 551 -57.94 -49.81 -56.91
N LEU A 552 -56.78 -49.67 -57.56
CA LEU A 552 -56.63 -49.98 -58.98
C LEU A 552 -56.79 -51.48 -59.23
N GLN A 553 -56.28 -52.34 -58.36
CA GLN A 553 -56.50 -53.77 -58.43
C GLN A 553 -57.98 -54.12 -58.23
N GLU A 554 -58.65 -53.51 -57.26
CA GLU A 554 -60.09 -53.68 -57.03
C GLU A 554 -60.90 -53.24 -58.27
N GLU A 555 -60.66 -52.04 -58.80
CA GLU A 555 -61.31 -51.54 -60.02
C GLU A 555 -60.95 -52.37 -61.25
N LYS A 556 -59.71 -52.89 -61.37
CA LYS A 556 -59.34 -53.85 -62.43
C LYS A 556 -60.09 -55.17 -62.29
N THR A 557 -60.23 -55.72 -61.08
CA THR A 557 -61.02 -56.94 -60.86
C THR A 557 -62.51 -56.72 -61.11
N LYS A 558 -63.02 -55.53 -60.80
CA LYS A 558 -64.38 -55.09 -61.08
C LYS A 558 -64.63 -54.87 -62.58
N ASN A 559 -63.67 -54.28 -63.30
CA ASN A 559 -63.71 -54.16 -64.76
C ASN A 559 -63.47 -55.49 -65.49
N LEU A 560 -62.67 -56.39 -64.93
CA LEU A 560 -62.59 -57.79 -65.40
C LEU A 560 -63.93 -58.52 -65.22
N GLY A 561 -64.79 -58.05 -64.31
CA GLY A 561 -66.19 -58.48 -64.19
C GLY A 561 -67.15 -57.82 -65.18
N PHE A 562 -66.71 -56.82 -65.96
CA PHE A 562 -67.56 -56.01 -66.84
C PHE A 562 -67.00 -55.77 -68.25
N ASP A 563 -66.00 -56.53 -68.71
CA ASP A 563 -65.60 -56.52 -70.12
C ASP A 563 -66.41 -57.56 -70.89
N LYS A 564 -67.62 -57.14 -71.30
CA LYS A 564 -68.45 -57.87 -72.25
C LYS A 564 -67.75 -57.88 -73.61
N VAL A 565 -67.09 -59.01 -73.88
CA VAL A 565 -67.08 -59.73 -75.16
C VAL A 565 -66.97 -58.84 -76.40
N THR A 566 -65.74 -58.49 -76.79
CA THR A 566 -65.34 -58.50 -78.21
C THR A 566 -63.86 -58.84 -78.35
N ASP A 567 -63.63 -60.00 -78.97
CA ASP A 567 -62.45 -60.44 -79.71
C ASP A 567 -61.15 -60.76 -78.98
N THR A 568 -60.99 -62.06 -78.75
CA THR A 568 -59.75 -62.83 -78.76
C THR A 568 -58.62 -62.11 -79.52
N PRO A 569 -57.49 -61.79 -78.86
CA PRO A 569 -56.43 -60.99 -79.47
C PRO A 569 -55.76 -61.76 -80.61
N THR A 570 -56.04 -61.36 -81.84
CA THR A 570 -55.38 -61.90 -83.03
C THR A 570 -53.86 -61.67 -82.91
N THR A 571 -53.06 -62.68 -83.27
CA THR A 571 -51.59 -62.68 -83.15
C THR A 571 -50.90 -61.44 -83.75
N ALA A 572 -51.55 -60.75 -84.70
CA ALA A 572 -51.08 -59.49 -85.27
C ALA A 572 -51.12 -58.30 -84.28
N SER A 573 -52.16 -58.21 -83.44
CA SER A 573 -52.28 -57.16 -82.41
C SER A 573 -51.27 -57.39 -81.30
N LEU A 574 -51.11 -58.63 -80.84
CA LEU A 574 -50.05 -59.02 -79.90
C LEU A 574 -48.66 -58.75 -80.48
N ARG A 575 -48.39 -59.06 -81.76
CA ARG A 575 -47.10 -58.71 -82.39
C ARG A 575 -46.90 -57.21 -82.52
N LYS A 576 -47.96 -56.42 -82.71
CA LYS A 576 -47.88 -54.95 -82.77
C LYS A 576 -47.60 -54.38 -81.39
N GLU A 577 -48.29 -54.85 -80.35
CA GLU A 577 -48.05 -54.50 -78.96
C GLU A 577 -46.68 -54.99 -78.48
N PHE A 578 -46.22 -56.18 -78.88
CA PHE A 578 -44.90 -56.68 -78.50
C PHE A 578 -43.79 -55.90 -79.20
N ARG A 579 -43.96 -55.54 -80.48
CA ARG A 579 -43.02 -54.64 -81.17
C ARG A 579 -43.04 -53.23 -80.58
N LYS A 580 -44.22 -52.73 -80.23
CA LYS A 580 -44.37 -51.44 -79.58
C LYS A 580 -43.74 -51.45 -78.19
N MET A 581 -43.98 -52.48 -77.38
CA MET A 581 -43.36 -52.68 -76.08
C MET A 581 -41.86 -52.89 -76.16
N ILE A 582 -41.35 -53.65 -77.14
CA ILE A 582 -39.90 -53.77 -77.38
C ILE A 582 -39.32 -52.42 -77.77
N ASN A 583 -39.96 -51.68 -78.68
CA ASN A 583 -39.51 -50.36 -79.07
C ASN A 583 -39.58 -49.37 -77.91
N ASP A 584 -40.64 -49.41 -77.10
CA ASP A 584 -40.84 -48.54 -75.94
C ASP A 584 -39.83 -48.89 -74.85
N MET A 585 -39.56 -50.17 -74.59
CA MET A 585 -38.52 -50.64 -73.66
C MET A 585 -37.11 -50.29 -74.16
N GLN A 586 -36.86 -50.41 -75.47
CA GLN A 586 -35.59 -49.99 -76.08
C GLN A 586 -35.43 -48.48 -76.00
N LEU A 587 -36.49 -47.71 -76.26
CA LEU A 587 -36.49 -46.25 -76.17
C LEU A 587 -36.35 -45.77 -74.72
N GLU A 588 -36.98 -46.46 -73.78
CA GLU A 588 -36.90 -46.18 -72.35
C GLU A 588 -35.51 -46.53 -71.80
N HIS A 589 -34.95 -47.68 -72.19
CA HIS A 589 -33.58 -48.04 -71.84
C HIS A 589 -32.57 -47.07 -72.47
N GLN A 590 -32.78 -46.67 -73.72
CA GLN A 590 -31.95 -45.67 -74.40
C GLN A 590 -32.02 -44.31 -73.69
N ARG A 591 -33.23 -43.86 -73.31
CA ARG A 591 -33.40 -42.62 -72.52
C ARG A 591 -32.80 -42.73 -71.12
N ALA A 592 -32.89 -43.90 -70.48
CA ALA A 592 -32.28 -44.13 -69.17
C ALA A 592 -30.75 -44.09 -69.27
N LEU A 593 -30.17 -44.71 -70.31
CA LEU A 593 -28.74 -44.63 -70.59
C LEU A 593 -28.29 -43.20 -70.91
N GLU A 594 -29.08 -42.46 -71.68
CA GLU A 594 -28.80 -41.04 -71.97
C GLU A 594 -28.83 -40.19 -70.70
N LYS A 595 -29.84 -40.38 -69.83
CA LYS A 595 -29.91 -39.71 -68.53
C LYS A 595 -28.75 -40.09 -67.62
N GLU A 596 -28.42 -41.37 -67.50
CA GLU A 596 -27.28 -41.83 -66.70
C GLU A 596 -25.95 -41.28 -67.26
N ALA A 597 -25.81 -41.20 -68.58
CA ALA A 597 -24.64 -40.61 -69.22
C ALA A 597 -24.56 -39.09 -68.99
N GLU A 598 -25.69 -38.37 -69.03
CA GLU A 598 -25.77 -36.94 -68.72
C GLU A 598 -25.46 -36.67 -67.25
N GLU A 599 -26.04 -37.45 -66.33
CA GLU A 599 -25.77 -37.37 -64.89
C GLU A 599 -24.30 -37.68 -64.60
N LYS A 600 -23.74 -38.73 -65.21
CA LYS A 600 -22.32 -39.05 -65.10
C LYS A 600 -21.45 -37.91 -65.63
N LYS A 601 -21.81 -37.31 -66.76
CA LYS A 601 -21.10 -36.16 -67.32
C LYS A 601 -21.18 -34.93 -66.40
N GLN A 602 -22.33 -34.69 -65.77
CA GLN A 602 -22.51 -33.61 -64.80
C GLN A 602 -21.67 -33.85 -63.54
N LEU A 603 -21.69 -35.07 -62.99
CA LEU A 603 -20.88 -35.46 -61.84
C LEU A 603 -19.38 -35.40 -62.15
N GLU A 604 -18.94 -35.84 -63.33
CA GLU A 604 -17.55 -35.71 -63.77
C GLU A 604 -17.13 -34.24 -63.90
N LYS A 605 -18.03 -33.36 -64.37
CA LYS A 605 -17.76 -31.92 -64.42
C LYS A 605 -17.63 -31.34 -63.00
N GLN A 606 -18.59 -31.61 -62.12
CA GLN A 606 -18.53 -31.17 -60.72
C GLN A 606 -17.28 -31.67 -60.01
N LEU A 607 -16.87 -32.92 -60.27
CA LEU A 607 -15.66 -33.50 -59.68
C LEU A 607 -14.40 -32.83 -60.22
N LYS A 608 -14.36 -32.46 -61.52
CA LYS A 608 -13.27 -31.65 -62.09
C LYS A 608 -13.24 -30.25 -61.47
N ASP A 609 -14.39 -29.59 -61.33
CA ASP A 609 -14.50 -28.25 -60.76
C ASP A 609 -14.06 -28.25 -59.28
N LEU A 610 -14.54 -29.21 -58.47
CA LEU A 610 -14.13 -29.38 -57.07
C LEU A 610 -12.65 -29.72 -56.93
N LYS A 611 -12.11 -30.55 -57.83
CA LYS A 611 -10.67 -30.86 -57.83
C LYS A 611 -9.86 -29.60 -58.15
N HIS A 612 -10.29 -28.81 -59.13
CA HIS A 612 -9.65 -27.56 -59.49
C HIS A 612 -9.70 -26.55 -58.35
N GLU A 613 -10.86 -26.38 -57.70
CA GLU A 613 -11.02 -25.51 -56.55
C GLU A 613 -10.13 -25.94 -55.37
N ARG A 614 -10.05 -27.24 -55.09
CA ARG A 614 -9.17 -27.79 -54.05
C ARG A 614 -7.68 -27.57 -54.38
N GLU A 615 -7.30 -27.70 -55.64
CA GLU A 615 -5.94 -27.38 -56.10
C GLU A 615 -5.65 -25.87 -55.97
N MET A 616 -6.58 -25.00 -56.38
CA MET A 616 -6.44 -23.55 -56.23
C MET A 616 -6.33 -23.12 -54.76
N ALA A 617 -7.17 -23.66 -53.88
CA ALA A 617 -7.07 -23.42 -52.43
C ALA A 617 -5.73 -23.88 -51.85
N ARG A 618 -5.16 -24.98 -52.38
CA ARG A 618 -3.83 -25.45 -52.01
C ARG A 618 -2.73 -24.50 -52.51
N TYR A 619 -2.84 -24.02 -53.75
CA TYR A 619 -1.94 -23.02 -54.31
C TYR A 619 -1.96 -21.71 -53.52
N GLU A 620 -3.13 -21.18 -53.16
CA GLU A 620 -3.25 -19.98 -52.33
C GLU A 620 -2.61 -20.14 -50.96
N ARG A 621 -2.83 -21.29 -50.30
CA ARG A 621 -2.26 -21.56 -48.98
C ARG A 621 -0.73 -21.63 -49.03
N ILE A 622 -0.17 -22.21 -50.09
CA ILE A 622 1.28 -22.27 -50.30
C ILE A 622 1.83 -20.88 -50.64
N ASN A 623 1.18 -20.10 -51.52
CA ASN A 623 1.63 -18.76 -51.86
C ASN A 623 1.61 -17.80 -50.66
N LYS A 624 0.58 -17.86 -49.80
CA LYS A 624 0.55 -17.08 -48.55
C LYS A 624 1.64 -17.49 -47.56
N GLY A 625 2.03 -18.77 -47.55
CA GLY A 625 3.12 -19.28 -46.71
C GLY A 625 4.54 -18.97 -47.23
N VAL A 626 4.69 -18.64 -48.51
CA VAL A 626 6.00 -18.38 -49.16
C VAL A 626 6.27 -16.88 -49.33
N GLN A 627 5.29 -16.00 -49.10
CA GLN A 627 5.50 -14.55 -49.06
C GLN A 627 6.19 -14.14 -47.75
N THR A 628 7.51 -14.05 -47.76
CA THR A 628 8.27 -13.29 -46.76
C THR A 628 7.91 -11.80 -46.88
N PRO A 629 7.43 -11.14 -45.81
CA PRO A 629 7.25 -9.70 -45.84
C PRO A 629 8.64 -9.05 -45.88
N LEU A 630 8.99 -8.47 -47.02
CA LEU A 630 10.09 -7.51 -47.14
C LEU A 630 9.70 -6.26 -46.33
N PHE A 631 10.13 -6.19 -45.08
CA PHE A 631 10.19 -4.94 -44.32
C PHE A 631 11.29 -4.08 -44.93
N ILE A 632 10.90 -3.09 -45.73
CA ILE A 632 11.77 -2.00 -46.16
C ILE A 632 11.80 -0.99 -45.00
N SER A 633 13.00 -0.76 -44.45
CA SER A 633 13.30 0.32 -43.50
C SER A 633 13.43 1.66 -44.20
#